data_AF-A0A7X3VJB6-F1
#
_entry.id   AF-A0A7X3VJB6-F1
#
_cell.length_a   1.000
_cell.length_b   1.000
_cell.length_c   1.000
_cell.angle_alpha   90.00
_cell.angle_beta   90.00
_cell.angle_gamma   90.00
#
_symmetry.space_group_name_H-M   'P 1'
#
loop_
_entity.id
_entity.type
_entity.pdbx_description
1 polymer ?
#
loop_
_entity_poly.entity_id
_entity_poly.type
_entity_poly.pdbx_seq_one_letter_code
_entity_poly.pdbx_strand_id
1 'polypeptide(L)'
;MQTTFTPENFQKAFKPYLVRWGVVYTILISLVTIVTVCIIIPNWGFSQWLVSLFMDTGAMFDGKTISYGIFAMSILIFGIIVAGINVIGAFAFGMNACGIVAIGGNAVGIIAIGGNAFGVVAVGYNAFGIYALSYSQRSRGKYLFAPHRQDLKAVALFTRWFPKLTESGIQDNNT
;
A
#
# COMPACT_ATOMS: atom_id res chain seq x y z
N MET A 1 31.90 -2.17 -4.82
CA MET A 1 31.44 -0.80 -4.55
C MET A 1 30.31 -0.88 -3.52
N GLN A 2 30.52 -0.35 -2.32
CA GLN A 2 29.49 -0.33 -1.27
C GLN A 2 28.50 0.79 -1.58
N THR A 3 27.24 0.48 -1.85
CA THR A 3 26.18 1.51 -2.00
C THR A 3 25.76 2.01 -0.62
N THR A 4 26.61 2.84 -0.02
CA THR A 4 26.30 3.50 1.25
C THR A 4 25.73 4.85 0.88
N PHE A 5 24.41 5.00 0.96
CA PHE A 5 23.76 6.27 0.64
C PHE A 5 23.96 7.24 1.80
N THR A 6 24.24 8.50 1.50
CA THR A 6 23.99 9.56 2.47
C THR A 6 22.49 9.64 2.78
N PRO A 7 22.10 9.96 4.04
CA PRO A 7 20.68 10.01 4.43
C PRO A 7 19.85 10.95 3.54
N GLU A 8 20.43 12.08 3.15
CA GLU A 8 19.79 13.12 2.33
C GLU A 8 19.53 12.63 0.91
N ASN A 9 20.52 12.00 0.28
CA ASN A 9 20.38 11.50 -1.10
C ASN A 9 19.42 10.32 -1.19
N PHE A 10 19.44 9.42 -0.19
CA PHE A 10 18.43 8.37 -0.09
C PHE A 10 17.01 8.96 -0.03
N GLN A 11 16.78 9.95 0.84
CA GLN A 11 15.46 10.58 0.97
C GLN A 11 15.03 11.28 -0.33
N LYS A 12 15.95 11.98 -0.98
CA LYS A 12 15.70 12.63 -2.27
C LYS A 12 15.32 11.63 -3.36
N ALA A 13 15.99 10.48 -3.41
CA ALA A 13 15.71 9.41 -4.37
C ALA A 13 14.41 8.65 -4.06
N PHE A 14 14.09 8.43 -2.79
CA PHE A 14 12.91 7.66 -2.38
C PHE A 14 11.62 8.49 -2.33
N LYS A 15 11.71 9.79 -2.06
CA LYS A 15 10.57 10.73 -2.04
C LYS A 15 9.66 10.65 -3.28
N PRO A 16 10.15 10.67 -4.53
CA PRO A 16 9.28 10.58 -5.70
C PRO A 16 8.52 9.26 -5.77
N TYR A 17 9.07 8.15 -5.28
CA TYR A 17 8.35 6.88 -5.20
C TYR A 17 7.19 6.98 -4.21
N LEU A 18 7.45 7.46 -2.99
CA LEU A 18 6.40 7.62 -1.99
C LEU A 18 5.30 8.57 -2.43
N VAL A 19 5.64 9.70 -3.08
CA VAL A 19 4.64 10.65 -3.58
C VAL A 19 3.79 10.02 -4.67
N ARG A 20 4.40 9.36 -5.67
CA ARG A 20 3.65 8.69 -6.74
C ARG A 20 2.72 7.62 -6.20
N TRP A 21 3.23 6.74 -5.33
CA TRP A 21 2.41 5.70 -4.70
C TRP A 21 1.32 6.31 -3.81
N GLY A 22 1.63 7.34 -3.03
CA GLY A 22 0.68 8.02 -2.16
C GLY A 22 -0.46 8.68 -2.95
N VAL A 23 -0.16 9.34 -4.07
CA VAL A 23 -1.18 9.94 -4.96
C VAL A 23 -2.07 8.85 -5.56
N VAL A 24 -1.48 7.79 -6.13
CA VAL A 24 -2.24 6.68 -6.72
C VAL A 24 -3.13 6.02 -5.68
N TYR A 25 -2.58 5.73 -4.50
CA TYR A 25 -3.32 5.14 -3.39
C TYR A 25 -4.47 6.04 -2.91
N THR A 26 -4.23 7.36 -2.79
CA THR A 26 -5.25 8.33 -2.37
C THR A 26 -6.40 8.40 -3.36
N ILE A 27 -6.12 8.37 -4.67
CA ILE A 27 -7.15 8.34 -5.72
C ILE A 27 -7.97 7.05 -5.61
N LEU A 28 -7.30 5.89 -5.52
CA LEU A 28 -7.97 4.59 -5.41
C LEU A 28 -8.86 4.49 -4.17
N ILE A 29 -8.35 4.88 -3.00
CA ILE A 29 -9.12 4.80 -1.76
C ILE A 29 -10.29 5.80 -1.75
N SER A 30 -10.13 6.97 -2.38
CA SER A 30 -11.22 7.93 -2.54
C SER A 30 -12.35 7.35 -3.39
N LEU A 31 -12.02 6.68 -4.51
CA LEU A 31 -13.00 5.99 -5.35
C LEU A 31 -13.73 4.88 -4.58
N VAL A 32 -12.99 4.02 -3.86
CA VAL A 32 -13.58 2.97 -3.02
C VAL A 32 -14.51 3.57 -1.95
N THR A 33 -14.09 4.67 -1.32
CA THR A 33 -14.89 5.35 -0.29
C THR A 33 -16.16 5.95 -0.87
N ILE A 34 -16.10 6.57 -2.07
CA ILE A 34 -17.27 7.11 -2.76
C ILE A 34 -18.27 6.00 -3.07
N VAL A 35 -17.82 4.88 -3.65
CA VAL A 35 -18.68 3.72 -3.93
C VAL A 35 -19.32 3.21 -2.64
N THR A 36 -18.53 3.11 -1.58
CA THR A 36 -19.00 2.62 -0.28
C THR A 36 -20.01 3.57 0.38
N VAL A 37 -19.84 4.89 0.26
CA VAL A 37 -20.80 5.88 0.75
C VAL A 37 -22.10 5.84 -0.06
N CYS A 38 -22.00 5.65 -1.38
CA CYS A 38 -23.18 5.49 -2.23
C CYS A 38 -24.03 4.29 -1.79
N ILE A 39 -23.40 3.15 -1.49
CA ILE A 39 -24.08 1.96 -0.95
C ILE A 39 -24.91 2.28 0.32
N ILE A 40 -24.37 3.12 1.21
CA ILE A 40 -24.97 3.39 2.54
C ILE A 40 -26.10 4.43 2.48
N ILE A 41 -26.03 5.36 1.53
CA ILE A 41 -27.01 6.42 1.36
C ILE A 41 -27.80 6.14 0.07
N PRO A 42 -28.70 5.14 0.06
CA PRO A 42 -29.43 4.74 -1.14
C PRO A 42 -30.42 5.80 -1.61
N ASN A 43 -30.84 6.74 -0.75
CA ASN A 43 -31.88 7.72 -1.10
C ASN A 43 -31.40 8.84 -2.04
N TRP A 44 -30.18 8.74 -2.57
CA TRP A 44 -29.61 9.73 -3.48
C TRP A 44 -29.63 9.21 -4.92
N GLY A 45 -30.14 9.99 -5.87
CA GLY A 45 -30.27 9.56 -7.28
C GLY A 45 -28.94 9.11 -7.91
N PHE A 46 -27.82 9.75 -7.54
CA PHE A 46 -26.49 9.32 -7.97
C PHE A 46 -26.09 7.96 -7.40
N SER A 47 -26.44 7.67 -6.15
CA SER A 47 -26.18 6.37 -5.51
C SER A 47 -26.91 5.24 -6.25
N GLN A 48 -28.20 5.43 -6.55
CA GLN A 48 -29.01 4.44 -7.28
C GLN A 48 -28.43 4.14 -8.67
N TRP A 49 -28.07 5.19 -9.42
CA TRP A 49 -27.41 5.05 -10.72
C TRP A 49 -26.04 4.36 -10.62
N LEU A 50 -25.27 4.65 -9.58
CA LEU A 50 -23.95 4.03 -9.38
C LEU A 50 -24.08 2.56 -9.02
N VAL A 51 -25.04 2.19 -8.16
CA VAL A 51 -25.32 0.79 -7.81
C VAL A 51 -25.83 0.02 -9.03
N SER A 52 -26.69 0.61 -9.86
CA SER A 52 -27.18 -0.06 -11.07
C SER A 52 -26.07 -0.37 -12.06
N LEU A 53 -25.10 0.54 -12.24
CA LEU A 53 -23.91 0.29 -13.06
C LEU A 53 -23.13 -0.95 -12.62
N PHE A 54 -22.98 -1.17 -11.31
CA PHE A 54 -22.32 -2.37 -10.81
C PHE A 54 -23.18 -3.61 -11.01
N MET A 55 -24.49 -3.53 -10.80
CA MET A 55 -25.39 -4.67 -10.99
C MET A 55 -25.44 -5.13 -12.45
N ASP A 56 -25.38 -4.20 -13.42
CA ASP A 56 -25.37 -4.53 -14.85
C ASP A 56 -24.13 -5.35 -15.27
N THR A 57 -23.04 -5.27 -14.48
CA THR A 57 -21.84 -6.09 -14.70
C THR A 57 -21.95 -7.52 -14.15
N GLY A 58 -23.04 -7.86 -13.47
CA GLY A 58 -23.22 -9.14 -12.77
C GLY A 58 -22.69 -9.14 -11.34
N ALA A 59 -22.39 -7.96 -10.76
CA ALA A 59 -22.04 -7.86 -9.35
C ALA A 59 -23.27 -8.06 -8.46
N MET A 60 -23.09 -8.81 -7.38
CA MET A 60 -24.11 -9.05 -6.36
C MET A 60 -24.02 -7.99 -5.28
N PHE A 61 -25.18 -7.50 -4.82
CA PHE A 61 -25.27 -6.52 -3.75
C PHE A 61 -26.19 -7.02 -2.64
N ASP A 62 -25.63 -7.21 -1.45
CA ASP A 62 -26.35 -7.70 -0.26
C ASP A 62 -26.80 -6.54 0.67
N GLY A 63 -27.05 -5.35 0.11
CA GLY A 63 -27.41 -4.15 0.88
C GLY A 63 -26.26 -3.47 1.63
N LYS A 64 -25.14 -4.16 1.85
CA LYS A 64 -23.93 -3.59 2.49
C LYS A 64 -22.64 -3.78 1.69
N THR A 65 -22.61 -4.77 0.80
CA THR A 65 -21.39 -5.23 0.15
C THR A 65 -21.66 -5.46 -1.32
N ILE A 66 -20.77 -4.97 -2.19
CA ILE A 66 -20.74 -5.34 -3.60
C ILE A 66 -19.73 -6.46 -3.77
N SER A 67 -20.16 -7.59 -4.33
CA SER A 67 -19.30 -8.75 -4.59
C SER A 67 -19.35 -9.14 -6.07
N TYR A 68 -18.21 -9.49 -6.63
CA TYR A 68 -18.08 -9.98 -8.00
C TYR A 68 -17.11 -11.16 -8.02
N GLY A 69 -17.63 -12.38 -8.12
CA GLY A 69 -16.84 -13.59 -8.00
C GLY A 69 -16.10 -13.67 -6.66
N ILE A 70 -14.76 -13.72 -6.70
CA ILE A 70 -13.89 -13.76 -5.50
C ILE A 70 -13.53 -12.36 -4.95
N PHE A 71 -13.97 -11.30 -5.64
CA PHE A 71 -13.71 -9.92 -5.28
C PHE A 71 -14.88 -9.33 -4.50
N ALA A 72 -14.61 -8.54 -3.48
CA ALA A 72 -15.65 -7.84 -2.74
C ALA A 72 -15.23 -6.47 -2.21
N MET A 73 -16.20 -5.55 -2.11
CA MET A 73 -15.99 -4.18 -1.66
C MET A 73 -17.03 -3.72 -0.64
N SER A 74 -16.56 -3.13 0.46
CA SER A 74 -17.39 -2.51 1.50
C SER A 74 -16.55 -1.73 2.53
N ILE A 75 -17.17 -1.25 3.61
CA ILE A 75 -16.49 -0.69 4.78
C ILE A 75 -15.72 -1.76 5.54
N LEU A 76 -16.40 -2.84 5.95
CA LEU A 76 -15.85 -3.90 6.78
C LEU A 76 -16.08 -5.23 6.10
N ILE A 77 -15.00 -5.83 5.58
CA ILE A 77 -15.14 -7.04 4.78
C ILE A 77 -14.00 -8.03 4.98
N PHE A 78 -14.38 -9.31 4.88
CA PHE A 78 -13.52 -10.47 4.93
C PHE A 78 -13.64 -11.23 3.60
N GLY A 79 -12.51 -11.59 2.98
CA GLY A 79 -12.56 -12.31 1.70
C GLY A 79 -11.20 -12.67 1.12
N ILE A 80 -11.17 -13.13 -0.13
CA ILE A 80 -9.91 -13.46 -0.80
C ILE A 80 -9.30 -12.18 -1.37
N ILE A 81 -10.03 -11.48 -2.24
CA ILE A 81 -9.62 -10.19 -2.81
C ILE A 81 -10.62 -9.14 -2.33
N VAL A 82 -10.17 -8.20 -1.52
CA VAL A 82 -11.06 -7.23 -0.87
C VAL A 82 -10.55 -5.81 -1.01
N ALA A 83 -11.45 -4.88 -1.35
CA ALA A 83 -11.16 -3.45 -1.38
C ALA A 83 -12.14 -2.65 -0.52
N GLY A 84 -11.66 -1.78 0.37
CA GLY A 84 -12.55 -1.14 1.34
C GLY A 84 -11.87 -0.20 2.32
N ILE A 85 -12.57 0.13 3.40
CA ILE A 85 -11.99 0.96 4.48
C ILE A 85 -11.22 0.08 5.47
N ASN A 86 -11.89 -0.91 6.04
CA ASN A 86 -11.33 -1.89 6.98
C ASN A 86 -11.47 -3.28 6.37
N VAL A 87 -10.38 -3.85 5.89
CA VAL A 87 -10.45 -5.07 5.09
C VAL A 87 -9.48 -6.13 5.58
N ILE A 88 -9.95 -7.38 5.56
CA ILE A 88 -9.16 -8.55 5.93
C ILE A 88 -9.28 -9.57 4.79
N GLY A 89 -8.16 -9.95 4.19
CA GLY A 89 -8.19 -10.95 3.12
C GLY A 89 -6.84 -11.41 2.64
N ALA A 90 -6.79 -12.33 1.68
CA ALA A 90 -5.50 -12.75 1.12
C ALA A 90 -4.81 -11.58 0.40
N PHE A 91 -5.57 -10.85 -0.42
CA PHE A 91 -5.20 -9.60 -1.08
C PHE A 91 -6.12 -8.49 -0.59
N ALA A 92 -5.57 -7.62 0.26
CA ALA A 92 -6.32 -6.61 0.99
C ALA A 92 -5.90 -5.20 0.57
N PHE A 93 -6.85 -4.41 0.05
CA PHE A 93 -6.64 -3.04 -0.37
C PHE A 93 -7.56 -2.09 0.42
N GLY A 94 -7.01 -1.23 1.27
CA GLY A 94 -7.88 -0.36 2.05
C GLY A 94 -7.17 0.55 3.02
N MET A 95 -7.93 1.44 3.68
CA MET A 95 -7.35 2.35 4.67
C MET A 95 -6.64 1.58 5.78
N ASN A 96 -7.30 0.56 6.32
CA ASN A 96 -6.75 -0.44 7.21
C ASN A 96 -6.87 -1.80 6.51
N ALA A 97 -5.74 -2.37 6.11
CA ALA A 97 -5.67 -3.61 5.36
C ALA A 97 -4.87 -4.66 6.12
N CYS A 98 -5.44 -5.86 6.26
CA CYS A 98 -4.76 -7.02 6.83
C CYS A 98 -4.82 -8.20 5.86
N GLY A 99 -3.68 -8.81 5.57
CA GLY A 99 -3.65 -9.92 4.62
C GLY A 99 -2.31 -10.57 4.35
N ILE A 100 -2.25 -11.47 3.36
CA ILE A 100 -0.96 -11.97 2.86
C ILE A 100 -0.24 -10.83 2.13
N VAL A 101 -0.96 -10.17 1.22
CA VAL A 101 -0.57 -8.92 0.57
C VAL A 101 -1.53 -7.84 1.03
N ALA A 102 -1.02 -6.85 1.75
CA ALA A 102 -1.80 -5.74 2.28
C ALA A 102 -1.28 -4.42 1.71
N ILE A 103 -2.16 -3.64 1.09
CA ILE A 103 -1.88 -2.30 0.59
C ILE A 103 -2.84 -1.32 1.25
N GLY A 104 -2.30 -0.36 2.00
CA GLY A 104 -3.16 0.52 2.79
C GLY A 104 -2.49 1.70 3.46
N GLY A 105 -3.28 2.53 4.15
CA GLY A 105 -2.75 3.54 5.06
C GLY A 105 -2.03 2.89 6.22
N ASN A 106 -2.73 1.94 6.87
CA ASN A 106 -2.17 0.97 7.80
C ASN A 106 -2.28 -0.42 7.17
N ALA A 107 -1.13 -1.02 6.84
CA ALA A 107 -1.06 -2.32 6.19
C ALA A 107 -0.36 -3.33 7.10
N VAL A 108 -1.00 -4.49 7.30
CA VAL A 108 -0.45 -5.61 8.06
C VAL A 108 -0.45 -6.86 7.20
N GLY A 109 0.70 -7.49 6.98
CA GLY A 109 0.73 -8.72 6.20
C GLY A 109 2.09 -9.35 6.00
N ILE A 110 2.18 -10.37 5.16
CA ILE A 110 3.50 -10.91 4.77
C ILE A 110 4.23 -9.87 3.92
N ILE A 111 3.53 -9.32 2.92
CA ILE A 111 3.96 -8.16 2.15
C ILE A 111 3.01 -7.01 2.50
N ALA A 112 3.56 -5.98 3.13
CA ALA A 112 2.80 -4.80 3.56
C ALA A 112 3.35 -3.55 2.87
N ILE A 113 2.48 -2.82 2.17
CA ILE A 113 2.82 -1.57 1.50
C ILE A 113 1.88 -0.48 2.00
N GLY A 114 2.41 0.57 2.62
CA GLY A 114 1.54 1.59 3.19
C GLY A 114 2.22 2.76 3.87
N GLY A 115 1.42 3.64 4.46
CA GLY A 115 1.94 4.70 5.33
C GLY A 115 2.64 4.08 6.55
N ASN A 116 1.91 3.23 7.27
CA ASN A 116 2.42 2.37 8.33
C ASN A 116 2.31 0.90 7.88
N ALA A 117 3.44 0.29 7.56
CA ALA A 117 3.51 -1.08 7.06
C ALA A 117 4.13 -2.00 8.10
N PHE A 118 3.45 -3.11 8.40
CA PHE A 118 3.91 -4.16 9.32
C PHE A 118 3.92 -5.50 8.60
N GLY A 119 5.08 -6.15 8.48
CA GLY A 119 5.13 -7.42 7.79
C GLY A 119 6.48 -8.10 7.71
N VAL A 120 6.57 -9.20 6.95
CA VAL A 120 7.86 -9.82 6.64
C VAL A 120 8.64 -8.91 5.70
N VAL A 121 7.99 -8.41 4.66
CA VAL A 121 8.47 -7.37 3.76
C VAL A 121 7.56 -6.16 3.92
N ALA A 122 8.09 -5.07 4.47
CA ALA A 122 7.34 -3.85 4.74
C ALA A 122 7.94 -2.67 3.97
N VAL A 123 7.10 -1.95 3.23
CA VAL A 123 7.48 -0.74 2.46
C VAL A 123 6.56 0.40 2.84
N GLY A 124 7.13 1.52 3.28
CA GLY A 124 6.28 2.64 3.68
C GLY A 124 6.99 3.87 4.20
N TYR A 125 6.19 4.81 4.72
CA TYR A 125 6.75 5.92 5.48
C TYR A 125 7.36 5.40 6.78
N ASN A 126 6.57 4.67 7.57
CA ASN A 126 7.04 3.86 8.69
C ASN A 126 6.89 2.37 8.32
N ALA A 127 7.99 1.63 8.32
CA ALA A 127 7.98 0.20 8.03
C ALA A 127 8.58 -0.61 9.19
N PHE A 128 7.92 -1.70 9.53
CA PHE A 128 8.31 -2.61 10.59
C PHE A 128 8.28 -4.05 10.08
N GLY A 129 9.41 -4.75 10.12
CA GLY A 129 9.46 -6.10 9.56
C GLY A 129 10.78 -6.82 9.58
N ILE A 130 10.86 -7.97 8.89
CA ILE A 130 12.14 -8.65 8.69
C ILE A 130 12.96 -7.86 7.66
N TYR A 131 12.35 -7.52 6.53
CA TYR A 131 12.87 -6.61 5.52
C TYR A 131 12.02 -5.35 5.51
N ALA A 132 12.61 -4.21 5.84
CA ALA A 132 11.90 -2.95 5.91
C ALA A 132 12.55 -1.89 5.00
N LEU A 133 11.75 -1.26 4.16
CA LEU A 133 12.12 -0.06 3.39
C LEU A 133 11.31 1.12 3.92
N SER A 134 11.99 2.11 4.47
CA SER A 134 11.34 3.22 5.15
C SER A 134 12.00 4.55 4.86
N TYR A 135 11.18 5.60 4.73
CA TYR A 135 11.64 6.98 4.68
C TYR A 135 11.91 7.57 6.07
N SER A 136 11.21 7.09 7.10
CA SER A 136 11.28 7.57 8.47
C SER A 136 12.49 7.02 9.23
N GLN A 137 12.96 7.78 10.20
CA GLN A 137 14.01 7.36 11.14
C GLN A 137 13.49 6.42 12.25
N ARG A 138 12.17 6.23 12.37
CA ARG A 138 11.56 5.43 13.44
C ARG A 138 11.27 3.97 13.06
N SER A 139 11.69 3.55 11.87
CA SER A 139 11.49 2.18 11.36
C SER A 139 12.36 1.15 12.07
N ARG A 140 11.91 -0.10 12.11
CA ARG A 140 12.67 -1.20 12.70
C ARG A 140 12.57 -2.47 11.87
N GLY A 141 13.66 -3.21 11.82
CA GLY A 141 13.64 -4.54 11.25
C GLY A 141 14.96 -5.27 11.38
N LYS A 142 14.95 -6.57 11.05
CA LYS A 142 16.18 -7.39 11.03
C LYS A 142 17.14 -6.87 9.96
N TYR A 143 16.60 -6.63 8.77
CA TYR A 143 17.26 -6.01 7.63
C TYR A 143 16.50 -4.74 7.25
N LEU A 144 17.13 -3.60 7.42
CA LEU A 144 16.54 -2.28 7.25
C LEU A 144 17.25 -1.52 6.14
N PHE A 145 16.46 -0.91 5.26
CA PHE A 145 16.91 0.08 4.30
C PHE A 145 16.19 1.40 4.60
N ALA A 146 16.86 2.25 5.36
CA ALA A 146 16.37 3.54 5.84
C ALA A 146 17.51 4.56 5.89
N PRO A 147 17.23 5.88 6.04
CA PRO A 147 18.27 6.90 6.01
C PRO A 147 19.38 6.69 7.06
N HIS A 148 19.03 6.12 8.22
CA HIS A 148 19.93 5.94 9.37
C HIS A 148 20.55 4.54 9.47
N ARG A 149 20.07 3.58 8.68
CA ARG A 149 20.57 2.19 8.68
C ARG A 149 20.30 1.53 7.33
N GLN A 150 21.35 0.99 6.73
CA GLN A 150 21.30 0.40 5.39
C GLN A 150 22.01 -0.95 5.42
N ASP A 151 21.25 -2.00 5.70
CA ASP A 151 21.80 -3.35 5.70
C ASP A 151 21.92 -3.87 4.26
N LEU A 152 23.06 -4.48 3.94
CA LEU A 152 23.37 -4.99 2.59
C LEU A 152 22.27 -5.88 2.02
N LYS A 153 21.68 -6.75 2.84
CA LYS A 153 20.59 -7.66 2.42
C LYS A 153 19.30 -6.92 2.08
N ALA A 154 18.98 -5.85 2.81
CA ALA A 154 17.79 -5.04 2.51
C ALA A 154 18.03 -4.19 1.26
N VAL A 155 19.20 -3.58 1.14
CA VAL A 155 19.59 -2.82 -0.06
C VAL A 155 19.47 -3.70 -1.29
N ALA A 156 20.10 -4.89 -1.31
CA ALA A 156 20.04 -5.79 -2.46
C ALA A 156 18.63 -6.24 -2.85
N LEU A 157 17.75 -6.45 -1.87
CA LEU A 157 16.35 -6.81 -2.12
C LEU A 157 15.59 -5.65 -2.76
N PHE A 158 15.67 -4.47 -2.16
CA PHE A 158 14.86 -3.32 -2.57
C PHE A 158 15.41 -2.61 -3.80
N THR A 159 16.72 -2.61 -4.04
CA THR A 159 17.28 -2.08 -5.29
C THR A 159 16.85 -2.88 -6.51
N ARG A 160 16.58 -4.18 -6.35
CA ARG A 160 15.97 -5.01 -7.39
C ARG A 160 14.55 -4.56 -7.74
N TRP A 161 13.80 -4.05 -6.77
CA TRP A 161 12.43 -3.56 -6.96
C TRP A 161 12.37 -2.07 -7.33
N PHE A 162 13.36 -1.29 -6.91
CA PHE A 162 13.45 0.15 -7.09
C PHE A 162 14.80 0.52 -7.74
N PRO A 163 14.96 0.29 -9.05
CA PRO A 163 16.25 0.46 -9.73
C PRO A 163 16.81 1.89 -9.67
N LYS A 164 15.97 2.93 -9.61
CA LYS A 164 16.44 4.32 -9.47
C LYS A 164 17.09 4.60 -8.11
N LEU A 165 16.78 3.81 -7.07
CA LEU A 165 17.52 3.90 -5.82
C LEU A 165 18.98 3.48 -6.08
N THR A 166 19.21 2.38 -6.79
CA THR A 166 20.57 1.93 -7.17
C THR A 166 21.36 3.00 -7.91
N GLU A 167 20.75 3.62 -8.92
CA GLU A 167 21.38 4.67 -9.74
C GLU A 167 21.82 5.85 -8.88
N SER A 168 20.96 6.31 -7.96
CA SER A 168 21.31 7.40 -7.04
C SER A 168 22.43 7.06 -6.07
N GLY A 169 22.52 5.81 -5.60
CA GLY A 169 23.60 5.37 -4.72
C GLY A 169 24.94 5.20 -5.43
N ILE A 170 24.93 4.88 -6.73
CA ILE A 170 26.15 4.83 -7.55
C ILE A 170 26.70 6.24 -7.78
N GLN A 171 25.84 7.23 -8.01
CA GLN A 171 26.30 8.62 -8.18
C GLN A 171 26.96 9.16 -6.91
N ASP A 172 26.40 8.88 -5.73
CA ASP A 172 26.94 9.33 -4.43
C ASP A 172 28.35 8.77 -4.15
N ASN A 173 28.64 7.55 -4.62
CA ASN A 173 29.95 6.92 -4.46
C ASN A 173 31.04 7.46 -5.41
N ASN A 174 30.63 8.16 -6.47
CA ASN A 174 31.53 8.68 -7.51
C ASN A 174 31.80 10.19 -7.38
N THR A 175 31.14 10.85 -6.42
CA THR A 175 31.33 12.27 -6.04
C THR A 175 32.17 12.37 -4.78
#